data_AF-A0A5E4KCX7-F1
#
_entry.id   AF-A0A5E4KCX7-F1
#
_cell.length_a   1.000
_cell.length_b   1.000
_cell.length_c   1.000
_cell.angle_alpha   90.00
_cell.angle_beta   90.00
_cell.angle_gamma   90.00
#
_symmetry.space_group_name_H-M   'P 1'
#
loop_
_entity.id
_entity.type
_entity.pdbx_description
1 polymer ?
#
loop_
_entity_poly.entity_id
_entity_poly.type
_entity_poly.pdbx_seq_one_letter_code
_entity_poly.pdbx_strand_id
1 'polypeptide(L)'
;MVLAGDHTAGNVDDIIKTRLIKFMIKDKKGIRKCLLRLFLQTKSYTTSEIYEHMVKQGFDVSYRGIYALVGQMHSRLGILRIYLTREHRIYSLKENCGNIVEMVLSTG
;
A
#
# COMPACT_ATOMS: atom_id res chain seq x y z
N MET A 1 -9.14 -18.43 35.12
CA MET A 1 -9.65 -17.50 34.10
C MET A 1 -8.48 -17.09 33.23
N VAL A 2 -8.21 -17.85 32.16
CA VAL A 2 -7.13 -17.54 31.21
C VAL A 2 -7.77 -16.71 30.11
N LEU A 3 -7.31 -15.47 29.95
CA LEU A 3 -7.71 -14.61 28.85
C LEU A 3 -7.16 -15.24 27.56
N ALA A 4 -8.07 -15.63 26.66
CA ALA A 4 -7.74 -16.09 25.32
C ALA A 4 -7.07 -14.94 24.54
N GLY A 5 -5.75 -14.92 24.54
CA GLY A 5 -4.94 -14.03 23.72
C GLY A 5 -4.98 -14.45 22.25
N ASP A 6 -5.72 -13.69 21.45
CA ASP A 6 -5.30 -13.20 20.14
C ASP A 6 -4.83 -14.22 19.06
N HIS A 7 -5.61 -15.28 18.81
CA HIS A 7 -5.34 -16.22 17.70
C HIS A 7 -5.74 -15.70 16.30
N THR A 8 -6.27 -14.48 16.19
CA THR A 8 -6.80 -13.92 14.93
C THR A 8 -5.81 -13.01 14.19
N ALA A 9 -4.92 -12.31 14.90
CA ALA A 9 -4.02 -11.31 14.31
C ALA A 9 -2.92 -11.92 13.42
N GLY A 10 -2.31 -13.03 13.85
CA GLY A 10 -1.25 -13.71 13.09
C GLY A 10 -1.69 -14.17 11.70
N ASN A 11 -2.94 -14.62 11.57
CA ASN A 11 -3.48 -15.08 10.29
C ASN A 11 -3.71 -13.91 9.30
N VAL A 12 -4.23 -12.78 9.77
CA VAL A 12 -4.50 -11.61 8.91
C VAL A 12 -3.20 -10.98 8.42
N ASP A 13 -2.21 -10.83 9.30
CA ASP A 13 -0.93 -10.22 8.96
C ASP A 13 -0.15 -11.09 7.97
N ASP A 14 -0.15 -12.42 8.14
CA ASP A 14 0.46 -13.37 7.20
C ASP A 14 -0.21 -13.35 5.82
N ILE A 15 -1.54 -13.19 5.79
CA ILE A 15 -2.29 -13.03 4.53
C ILE A 15 -1.88 -11.73 3.82
N ILE A 16 -1.80 -10.61 4.55
CA ILE A 16 -1.38 -9.31 4.00
C ILE A 16 0.06 -9.40 3.49
N LYS A 17 0.98 -9.97 4.27
CA LYS A 17 2.37 -10.21 3.90
C LYS A 17 2.48 -11.03 2.62
N THR A 18 1.74 -12.14 2.53
CA THR A 18 1.70 -12.98 1.33
C THR A 18 1.23 -12.22 0.10
N ARG A 19 0.19 -11.39 0.24
CA ARG A 19 -0.33 -10.53 -0.85
C ARG A 19 0.69 -9.48 -1.27
N LEU A 20 1.38 -8.85 -0.31
CA LEU A 20 2.44 -7.87 -0.56
C LEU A 20 3.64 -8.48 -1.29
N ILE A 21 4.12 -9.65 -0.86
CA ILE A 21 5.21 -10.36 -1.55
C ILE A 21 4.81 -10.64 -3.01
N LYS A 22 3.61 -11.18 -3.24
CA LYS A 22 3.10 -11.44 -4.60
C LYS A 22 2.96 -10.16 -5.43
N PHE A 23 2.62 -9.04 -4.81
CA PHE A 23 2.57 -7.74 -5.45
C PHE A 23 3.97 -7.26 -5.86
N MET A 24 4.95 -7.42 -4.98
CA MET A 24 6.34 -7.01 -5.20
C MET A 24 7.08 -7.84 -6.24
N ILE A 25 6.81 -9.15 -6.36
CA ILE A 25 7.37 -10.01 -7.42
C ILE A 25 7.14 -9.43 -8.83
N LYS A 26 6.05 -8.68 -9.02
CA LYS A 26 5.72 -8.08 -10.32
C LYS A 26 6.43 -6.75 -10.57
N ASP A 27 7.23 -6.26 -9.63
CA ASP A 27 7.80 -4.91 -9.66
C ASP A 27 9.05 -4.77 -10.53
N LYS A 28 8.85 -4.83 -11.85
CA LYS A 28 9.94 -4.77 -12.83
C LYS A 28 10.64 -3.41 -12.91
N LYS A 29 9.96 -2.33 -12.54
CA LYS A 29 10.42 -0.95 -12.73
C LYS A 29 10.61 -0.18 -11.43
N GLY A 30 10.41 -0.80 -10.26
CA GLY A 30 10.49 -0.11 -8.96
C GLY A 30 9.28 0.77 -8.60
N ILE A 31 8.22 0.76 -9.42
CA ILE A 31 7.02 1.59 -9.20
C ILE A 31 6.28 1.14 -7.93
N ARG A 32 6.17 -0.18 -7.71
CA ARG A 32 5.48 -0.71 -6.53
C ARG A 32 6.28 -0.46 -5.26
N LYS A 33 7.60 -0.62 -5.32
CA LYS A 33 8.54 -0.26 -4.24
C LYS A 33 8.40 1.21 -3.87
N CYS A 34 8.37 2.11 -4.86
CA CYS A 34 8.20 3.54 -4.65
C CYS A 34 6.85 3.86 -4.01
N LEU A 35 5.75 3.28 -4.50
CA LEU A 35 4.41 3.45 -3.92
C LEU A 35 4.35 3.03 -2.45
N LEU A 36 4.89 1.86 -2.11
CA LEU A 36 4.90 1.38 -0.72
C LEU A 36 5.70 2.32 0.19
N ARG A 37 6.87 2.80 -0.27
CA ARG A 37 7.67 3.79 0.45
C ARG A 37 6.94 5.11 0.63
N LEU A 38 6.20 5.58 -0.38
CA LEU A 38 5.38 6.78 -0.29
C LEU A 38 4.35 6.65 0.83
N PHE A 39 3.62 5.53 0.88
CA PHE A 39 2.60 5.31 1.92
C PHE A 39 3.16 5.08 3.33
N LEU A 40 4.44 4.70 3.47
CA LEU A 40 5.11 4.65 4.78
C LEU A 40 5.41 6.02 5.38
N GLN A 41 5.36 7.10 4.59
CA GLN A 41 5.59 8.46 5.10
C GLN A 41 4.43 8.99 5.97
N THR A 42 3.47 8.12 6.33
CA THR A 42 2.31 8.38 7.22
C THR A 42 1.44 9.56 6.80
N LYS A 43 1.42 9.89 5.50
CA LYS A 43 0.57 10.92 4.91
C LYS A 43 -0.60 10.32 4.14
N SER A 44 -1.63 11.13 3.98
CA SER A 44 -2.77 10.87 3.12
C SER A 44 -2.53 11.46 1.74
N TYR A 45 -2.92 10.74 0.69
CA TYR A 45 -2.67 11.15 -0.69
C TYR A 45 -3.90 10.95 -1.58
N THR A 46 -4.13 11.86 -2.50
CA THR A 46 -5.03 11.68 -3.65
C THR A 46 -4.31 10.94 -4.77
N THR A 47 -5.06 10.42 -5.75
CA THR A 47 -4.46 9.83 -6.96
C THR A 47 -3.57 10.84 -7.72
N SER A 48 -3.92 12.13 -7.71
CA SER A 48 -3.12 13.17 -8.38
C SER A 48 -1.76 13.34 -7.73
N GLU A 49 -1.74 13.49 -6.41
CA GLU A 49 -0.48 13.65 -5.66
C GLU A 49 0.44 12.43 -5.82
N ILE A 50 -0.15 11.22 -5.83
CA ILE A 50 0.59 9.99 -6.09
C ILE A 50 1.17 10.00 -7.51
N TYR A 51 0.37 10.34 -8.51
CA TYR A 51 0.82 10.40 -9.90
C TYR A 51 1.97 11.42 -10.09
N GLU A 52 1.80 12.63 -9.56
CA GLU A 52 2.83 13.66 -9.60
C GLU A 52 4.12 13.23 -8.88
N HIS A 53 4.00 12.55 -7.74
CA HIS A 53 5.15 11.98 -7.05
C HIS A 53 5.90 10.99 -7.95
N MET A 54 5.19 10.07 -8.60
CA MET A 54 5.81 9.07 -9.47
C MET A 54 6.52 9.71 -10.67
N VAL A 55 5.89 10.71 -11.30
CA VAL A 55 6.52 11.46 -12.40
C VAL A 55 7.77 12.21 -11.91
N LYS A 56 7.71 12.85 -10.73
CA LYS A 56 8.87 13.53 -10.12
C LYS A 56 10.02 12.57 -9.79
N GLN A 57 9.73 11.29 -9.53
CA GLN A 57 10.74 10.23 -9.35
C GLN A 57 11.28 9.68 -10.69
N GLY A 58 10.83 10.20 -11.83
CA GLY A 58 11.29 9.79 -13.16
C GLY A 58 10.59 8.56 -13.73
N PHE A 59 9.47 8.11 -13.14
CA PHE A 59 8.73 6.98 -13.68
C PHE A 59 7.89 7.38 -14.90
N ASP A 60 8.01 6.60 -15.97
CA ASP A 60 7.07 6.62 -17.09
C ASP A 60 5.81 5.82 -16.73
N VAL A 61 4.81 6.54 -16.22
CA VAL A 61 3.51 6.00 -15.79
C VAL A 61 2.38 6.85 -16.33
N SER A 62 1.21 6.23 -16.54
CA SER A 62 -0.03 6.96 -16.83
C SER A 62 -0.85 7.16 -15.56
N TYR A 63 -1.65 8.22 -15.53
CA TYR A 63 -2.60 8.47 -14.44
C TYR A 63 -3.54 7.27 -14.20
N ARG A 64 -4.05 6.67 -15.29
CA ARG A 64 -4.89 5.47 -15.22
C ARG A 64 -4.13 4.26 -14.65
N GLY A 65 -2.85 4.11 -14.98
CA GLY A 65 -1.98 3.09 -14.40
C GLY A 65 -1.82 3.25 -12.89
N ILE A 66 -1.60 4.49 -12.42
CA ILE A 66 -1.53 4.80 -10.99
C ILE A 66 -2.87 4.53 -10.30
N TYR A 67 -3.98 4.99 -10.88
CA TYR A 67 -5.32 4.71 -10.36
C TYR A 67 -5.56 3.19 -10.18
N ALA A 68 -5.17 2.37 -11.17
CA ALA A 68 -5.30 0.92 -11.10
C ALA A 68 -4.37 0.28 -10.05
N LEU A 69 -3.14 0.78 -9.88
CA LEU A 69 -2.21 0.28 -8.88
C LEU A 69 -2.67 0.59 -7.45
N VAL A 70 -3.08 1.83 -7.19
CA VAL A 70 -3.63 2.24 -5.89
C VAL A 70 -4.93 1.48 -5.60
N GLY A 71 -5.77 1.26 -6.62
CA GLY A 71 -6.94 0.41 -6.53
C GLY A 71 -6.62 -1.03 -6.13
N GLN A 72 -5.52 -1.61 -6.64
CA GLN A 72 -5.05 -2.94 -6.21
C GLN A 72 -4.56 -2.94 -4.76
N MET A 73 -3.85 -1.89 -4.33
CA MET A 73 -3.39 -1.75 -2.95
C MET A 73 -4.56 -1.68 -1.96
N HIS A 74 -5.63 -0.97 -2.33
CA HIS A 74 -6.85 -0.93 -1.53
C HIS A 74 -7.61 -2.27 -1.57
N SER A 75 -8.03 -2.73 -2.75
CA SER A 75 -9.00 -3.83 -2.88
C SER A 75 -8.41 -5.23 -2.74
N ARG A 76 -7.15 -5.45 -3.17
CA ARG A 76 -6.52 -6.79 -3.20
C ARG A 76 -5.56 -6.98 -2.05
N LEU A 77 -4.73 -5.98 -1.75
CA LEU A 77 -3.82 -6.06 -0.61
C LEU A 77 -4.57 -5.80 0.71
N GLY A 78 -5.52 -4.86 0.70
CA GLY A 78 -6.30 -4.50 1.88
C GLY A 78 -5.54 -3.58 2.83
N ILE A 79 -4.48 -2.91 2.37
CA ILE A 79 -3.56 -2.13 3.23
C ILE A 79 -3.92 -0.65 3.32
N LEU A 80 -4.80 -0.16 2.45
CA LEU A 80 -5.20 1.26 2.42
C LEU A 80 -6.55 1.46 3.12
N ARG A 81 -6.70 2.60 3.80
CA ARG A 81 -8.00 3.21 4.09
C ARG A 81 -8.33 4.20 2.96
N ILE A 82 -9.61 4.33 2.63
CA ILE A 82 -10.11 5.36 1.71
C ILE A 82 -11.05 6.27 2.46
N TYR A 83 -10.80 7.57 2.34
CA TYR A 83 -11.74 8.61 2.72
C TYR A 83 -12.24 9.32 1.44
N LEU A 84 -13.55 9.53 1.34
CA LEU A 84 -14.15 10.27 0.23
C LEU A 84 -14.33 11.72 0.66
N THR A 85 -13.70 12.64 -0.08
CA THR A 85 -14.13 14.04 -0.07
C THR A 85 -15.19 14.26 -1.15
N ARG A 86 -15.71 15.48 -1.25
CA ARG A 86 -16.68 15.84 -2.30
C ARG A 86 -16.14 15.63 -3.72
N GLU A 87 -14.82 15.71 -3.89
CA GLU A 87 -14.18 15.73 -5.23
C GLU A 87 -13.20 14.56 -5.45
N HIS A 88 -12.59 14.03 -4.38
CA HIS A 88 -11.46 13.11 -4.49
C HIS A 88 -11.50 11.95 -3.48
N ARG A 89 -10.91 10.82 -3.90
CA ARG A 89 -10.55 9.71 -2.99
C ARG A 89 -9.19 10.01 -2.38
N ILE A 90 -9.14 9.99 -1.05
CA ILE A 90 -7.94 10.13 -0.26
C ILE A 90 -7.55 8.74 0.27
N TYR A 91 -6.29 8.37 0.08
CA TYR A 91 -5.71 7.09 0.46
C TYR A 91 -4.69 7.29 1.57
N SER A 92 -4.72 6.43 2.58
CA SER A 92 -3.69 6.35 3.61
C SER A 92 -3.41 4.91 3.98
N LEU A 93 -2.20 4.64 4.48
CA LEU A 93 -1.86 3.31 5.00
C LEU A 93 -2.66 3.04 6.28
N LYS A 94 -3.19 1.82 6.45
CA LYS A 94 -3.75 1.38 7.73
C LYS A 94 -2.62 1.30 8.76
N GLU A 95 -2.89 1.80 9.97
CA GLU A 95 -1.91 1.87 11.07
C GLU A 95 -1.23 0.52 11.36
N ASN A 96 -1.99 -0.58 11.35
CA ASN A 96 -1.46 -1.92 11.60
C ASN A 96 -0.66 -2.53 10.42
N CYS A 97 -0.66 -1.89 9.25
CA CYS A 97 0.03 -2.42 8.07
C CYS A 97 1.48 -1.90 7.91
N GLY A 98 1.88 -0.88 8.68
CA GLY A 98 3.21 -0.24 8.57
C GLY A 98 4.36 -1.24 8.68
N ASN A 99 4.42 -1.97 9.80
CA ASN A 99 5.47 -2.95 10.10
C ASN A 99 5.57 -4.04 9.01
N ILE A 100 4.41 -4.49 8.48
CA ILE A 100 4.37 -5.52 7.44
C ILE A 100 4.96 -4.99 6.13
N VAL A 101 4.63 -3.75 5.76
CA VAL A 101 5.16 -3.10 4.56
C VAL A 101 6.68 -2.89 4.68
N GLU A 102 7.16 -2.42 5.83
CA GLU A 102 8.60 -2.26 6.09
C GLU A 102 9.37 -3.58 6.01
N MET A 103 8.83 -4.65 6.60
CA MET A 103 9.42 -5.99 6.54
C MET A 103 9.56 -6.47 5.09
N VAL A 104 8.51 -6.33 4.29
CA VAL A 104 8.53 -6.74 2.87
C VAL A 104 9.53 -5.90 2.06
N LEU A 105 9.62 -4.59 2.31
CA LEU A 105 10.57 -3.70 1.63
C LEU A 105 12.03 -3.96 2.01
N SER A 106 12.28 -4.51 3.20
CA SER A 106 13.63 -4.82 3.68
C SER A 106 14.16 -6.18 3.19
N THR A 107 13.27 -7.03 2.67
CA THR A 107 13.60 -8.39 2.21
C THR A 107 14.02 -8.43 0.72
N GLY A 108 14.14 -7.29 0.03
CA GLY A 108 14.49 -7.25 -1.40
C GLY A 108 14.98 -5.91 -1.97
#